data_AF-A0A486D0K3-F1
#
_entry.id   AF-A0A486D0K3-F1
#
_cell.length_a   1.000
_cell.length_b   1.000
_cell.length_c   1.000
_cell.angle_alpha   90.00
_cell.angle_beta   90.00
_cell.angle_gamma   90.00
#
_symmetry.space_group_name_H-M   'P 1'
#
loop_
_entity.id
_entity.type
_entity.pdbx_description
1 polymer ?
#
loop_
_entity_poly.entity_id
_entity_poly.type
_entity_poly.pdbx_seq_one_letter_code
_entity_poly.pdbx_strand_id
1 'polypeptide(L)' 'MKDRPHDVAMAEHFRAHPTYAAELLAEVCREGNPAELAILLRQMATASEGCARSDDADTGRALFR' A
#
# COMPACT_ATOMS: atom_id res chain seq x y z
N MET A 1 3.81 -22.43 7.53
CA MET A 1 2.49 -21.77 7.56
C MET A 1 2.57 -20.64 6.55
N LYS A 2 1.58 -20.50 5.65
CA LYS A 2 1.55 -19.42 4.66
C LYS A 2 1.04 -18.16 5.37
N ASP A 3 1.87 -17.63 6.26
CA ASP A 3 1.71 -16.25 6.69
C ASP A 3 1.73 -15.43 5.40
N ARG A 4 0.79 -14.49 5.27
CA ARG A 4 0.77 -13.58 4.13
C ARG A 4 2.19 -13.02 3.98
N PRO A 5 2.71 -12.84 2.76
CA PRO A 5 4.00 -12.17 2.59
C PRO A 5 3.93 -10.88 3.41
N HIS A 6 4.84 -10.73 4.37
CA HIS A 6 4.82 -9.66 5.38
C HIS A 6 4.63 -8.28 4.74
N ASP A 7 5.12 -8.13 3.51
CA ASP A 7 4.95 -6.95 2.68
C ASP A 7 3.48 -6.59 2.37
N VAL A 8 2.60 -7.58 2.14
CA VAL A 8 1.17 -7.34 1.88
C VAL A 8 0.46 -6.87 3.15
N ALA A 9 0.79 -7.45 4.30
CA ALA A 9 0.21 -7.02 5.58
C ALA A 9 0.64 -5.57 5.92
N MET A 10 1.92 -5.24 5.70
CA MET A 10 2.41 -3.87 5.88
C MET A 10 1.82 -2.90 4.85
N ALA A 11 1.62 -3.34 3.61
CA ALA A 11 0.96 -2.53 2.59
C ALA A 11 -0.50 -2.18 2.98
N GLU A 12 -1.28 -3.15 3.49
CA GLU A 12 -2.62 -2.89 4.04
C GLU A 12 -2.57 -1.89 5.19
N HIS A 13 -1.61 -2.02 6.11
CA HIS A 13 -1.43 -1.11 7.23
C HIS A 13 -1.11 0.32 6.78
N PHE A 14 -0.18 0.49 5.83
CA PHE A 14 0.22 1.79 5.29
C PHE A 14 -0.91 2.48 4.52
N ARG A 15 -1.73 1.72 3.78
CA ARG A 15 -2.94 2.28 3.15
C ARG A 15 -3.92 2.84 4.19
N ALA A 16 -4.13 2.11 5.28
CA ALA A 16 -5.04 2.53 6.34
C ALA A 16 -4.46 3.69 7.19
N HIS A 17 -3.13 3.83 7.25
CA HIS A 17 -2.45 4.81 8.12
C HIS A 17 -1.33 5.55 7.36
N PRO A 18 -1.67 6.42 6.39
CA PRO A 18 -0.69 7.09 5.54
C PRO A 18 0.24 8.03 6.31
N THR A 19 -0.22 8.66 7.40
CA THR A 19 0.63 9.49 8.27
C THR A 19 1.72 8.67 8.94
N TYR A 20 1.38 7.51 9.49
CA TYR A 20 2.34 6.59 10.11
C TYR A 20 3.38 6.10 9.09
N ALA A 21 2.94 5.79 7.87
CA ALA A 21 3.84 5.40 6.79
C ALA A 21 4.88 6.51 6.50
N ALA A 22 4.44 7.77 6.42
CA ALA A 22 5.32 8.91 6.19
C ALA A 22 6.30 9.16 7.34
N GLU A 23 5.86 9.03 8.59
CA GLU A 23 6.71 9.14 9.78
C GLU A 23 7.79 8.06 9.80
N LEU A 24 7.41 6.81 9.52
CA LEU A 24 8.34 5.68 9.44
C LEU A 24 9.37 5.87 8.31
N LEU A 25 8.95 6.41 7.16
CA LEU A 25 9.88 6.73 6.07
C LEU A 25 10.91 7.78 6.49
N ALA A 26 10.48 8.83 7.19
CA ALA A 26 11.38 9.87 7.69
C ALA A 26 12.35 9.32 8.76
N GLU A 27 11.92 8.38 9.58
CA GLU A 27 12.79 7.69 10.55
C GLU A 27 13.85 6.83 9.86
N VAL A 28 13.44 5.93 8.97
CA VAL A 28 14.37 5.03 8.26
C VAL A 28 15.37 5.83 7.39
N CYS A 29 14.94 6.95 6.80
CA CYS A 29 15.85 7.85 6.08
C CYS A 29 16.88 8.53 7.00
N ARG A 30 16.53 8.83 8.25
CA ARG A 30 17.46 9.41 9.23
C ARG A 30 18.46 8.39 9.76
N GLU A 31 18.04 7.15 9.97
CA GLU A 31 18.94 6.07 10.42
C GLU A 31 19.93 5.63 9.34
N GLY A 32 19.56 5.82 8.07
CA GLY A 32 20.47 5.59 6.93
C GLY A 32 20.71 4.11 6.63
N ASN A 33 19.80 3.21 7.04
CA ASN A 33 19.89 1.79 6.71
C ASN A 33 19.31 1.52 5.31
N PRO A 34 20.13 1.23 4.29
CA PRO A 34 19.65 1.05 2.92
C PRO A 34 18.80 -0.22 2.75
N ALA A 35 19.00 -1.25 3.57
CA ALA A 35 18.24 -2.49 3.48
C ALA A 35 16.80 -2.30 3.97
N GLU A 36 16.64 -1.59 5.09
CA GLU A 36 15.31 -1.25 5.64
C GLU A 36 14.57 -0.27 4.72
N LEU A 37 15.26 0.73 4.18
CA LEU A 37 14.66 1.65 3.21
C LEU A 37 14.14 0.90 1.98
N ALA A 38 14.91 -0.05 1.44
CA ALA A 38 14.48 -0.86 0.30
C ALA A 38 13.25 -1.72 0.63
N ILE A 39 13.12 -2.23 1.86
CA ILE A 39 11.94 -2.97 2.32
C ILE A 39 10.74 -2.04 2.42
N LEU A 40 10.88 -0.91 3.09
CA LEU A 40 9.81 0.05 3.30
C LEU A 40 9.25 0.58 1.96
N LEU A 41 10.13 0.91 1.00
CA LEU A 41 9.73 1.39 -0.32
C LEU A 41 8.94 0.35 -1.11
N ARG A 42 9.29 -0.95 -1.04
CA ARG A 42 8.49 -2.01 -1.68
C ARG A 42 7.09 -2.08 -1.07
N GLN A 43 6.99 -2.04 0.25
CA GLN A 43 5.72 -2.12 0.96
C GLN A 43 4.80 -0.93 0.65
N MET A 44 5.37 0.28 0.54
CA MET A 44 4.65 1.48 0.10
C MET A 44 4.24 1.41 -1.38
N ALA A 45 5.09 0.88 -2.26
CA ALA A 45 4.74 0.66 -3.66
C ALA A 45 3.56 -0.31 -3.77
N THR A 46 3.61 -1.45 -3.05
CA THR A 46 2.46 -2.36 -2.96
C THR A 46 1.23 -1.65 -2.42
N ALA A 47 1.35 -0.81 -1.37
CA ALA A 47 0.25 0.00 -0.85
C ALA A 47 -0.37 0.91 -1.92
N SER A 48 0.41 1.49 -2.82
CA SER A 48 -0.08 2.34 -3.90
C SER A 48 -0.81 1.57 -5.02
N GLU A 49 -0.37 0.36 -5.35
CA GLU A 49 -0.95 -0.46 -6.45
C GLU A 49 -2.39 -0.93 -6.17
N GLY A 50 -2.77 -1.04 -4.90
CA GLY A 50 -4.12 -1.44 -4.49
C GLY A 50 -5.21 -0.38 -4.77
N CYS A 51 -4.83 0.84 -5.13
CA CYS A 51 -5.76 1.93 -5.46
C CYS A 51 -6.42 1.75 -6.85
N ALA A 52 -5.80 0.97 -7.75
CA ALA A 52 -6.27 0.81 -9.14
C ALA A 52 -7.44 -0.18 -9.31
N ARG A 53 -8.00 -0.74 -8.22
CA ARG A 53 -9.11 -1.71 -8.29
C ARG A 53 -10.21 -1.43 -7.28
N SER A 54 -10.58 -0.15 -7.14
CA SER A 54 -11.94 0.17 -6.70
C SER A 54 -12.79 0.27 -7.95
N ASP A 55 -13.67 -0.72 -8.15
CA ASP A 55 -14.56 -0.83 -9.30
C ASP A 55 -15.34 0.48 -9.54
N ASP A 56 -15.22 1.01 -10.75
CA ASP A 56 -16.19 1.97 -11.30
C ASP A 56 -16.59 1.51 -12.71
N ALA A 57 -17.44 0.49 -12.75
CA ALA A 57 -18.26 0.14 -13.91
C ALA A 57 -19.48 -0.73 -13.51
N ASP A 58 -20.17 -0.36 -12.43
CA ASP A 58 -21.60 -0.61 -12.31
C ASP A 58 -22.34 0.71 -12.56
N THR A 59 -22.38 1.13 -13.82
CA THR A 59 -23.26 2.24 -14.23
C THR A 59 -23.88 1.89 -15.58
N GLY A 60 -25.16 1.51 -15.53
CA GLY A 60 -26.11 1.77 -16.62
C GLY A 60 -26.25 0.67 -17.67
N ARG A 61 -26.85 -0.48 -17.31
CA ARG A 61 -27.58 -1.31 -18.30
C ARG A 61 -29.00 -1.70 -17.87
N ALA A 62 -29.64 -0.82 -17.12
CA ALA A 62 -31.09 -0.71 -17.10
C ALA A 62 -31.45 0.60 -17.82
N LEU A 63 -32.39 0.53 -18.76
CA LEU A 63 -32.87 1.63 -19.63
C LEU A 63 -32.06 1.85 -20.92
N PHE A 64 -32.16 0.90 -21.84
CA PHE A 64 -32.51 1.30 -23.19
C PHE A 64 -33.84 0.63 -23.58
N ARG A 65 -34.74 1.51 -23.97
CA ARG A 65 -36.15 1.34 -24.31
C ARG A 65 -36.33 0.71 -25.68
#